data_AF-A0A1H0AD86-F1
#
_entry.id   AF-A0A1H0AD86-F1
#
_cell.length_a   1.000
_cell.length_b   1.000
_cell.length_c   1.000
_cell.angle_alpha   90.00
_cell.angle_beta   90.00
_cell.angle_gamma   90.00
#
_symmetry.space_group_name_H-M   'P 1'
#
loop_
_entity.id
_entity.type
_entity.pdbx_description
1 polymer ?
#
loop_
_entity_poly.entity_id
_entity_poly.type
_entity_poly.pdbx_seq_one_letter_code
_entity_poly.pdbx_strand_id
1 'polypeptide(L)'
;MAFGVTKKELKNWKAAANSGEVAFLTHFWYDPRFPEYKTVTKAACSDIETLVSWGEKYNLKRSWIHVDNHFPHYDLIGSTETEILTAEGKQHKLVEMHNRIKLKNK
;
A
#
# COMPACT_ATOMS: atom_id res chain seq x y z
N MET A 1 -0.75 7.40 -9.39
CA MET A 1 0.71 7.44 -9.68
C MET A 1 1.47 7.12 -8.40
N ALA A 2 2.46 6.23 -8.45
CA ALA A 2 3.25 5.84 -7.29
C ALA A 2 4.64 6.50 -7.34
N PHE A 3 4.89 7.49 -6.49
CA PHE A 3 6.16 8.22 -6.41
C PHE A 3 7.10 7.58 -5.38
N GLY A 4 8.40 7.54 -5.66
CA GLY A 4 9.39 6.97 -4.72
C GLY A 4 9.50 5.44 -4.77
N VAL A 5 8.84 4.78 -5.74
CA VAL A 5 8.97 3.36 -6.02
C VAL A 5 9.72 3.14 -7.34
N THR A 6 10.56 2.11 -7.38
CA THR A 6 11.30 1.71 -8.57
C THR A 6 10.45 0.85 -9.51
N LYS A 7 10.85 0.76 -10.78
CA LYS A 7 10.20 -0.15 -11.75
C LYS A 7 10.22 -1.61 -11.29
N LYS A 8 11.30 -2.02 -10.59
CA LYS A 8 11.44 -3.38 -10.05
C LYS A 8 10.45 -3.65 -8.91
N GLU A 9 10.32 -2.72 -7.96
CA GLU A 9 9.33 -2.82 -6.88
C GLU A 9 7.90 -2.91 -7.44
N LEU A 10 7.57 -2.05 -8.43
CA LEU A 10 6.27 -2.08 -9.08
C LEU A 10 6.02 -3.41 -9.81
N LYS A 11 7.02 -3.94 -10.53
CA LYS A 11 6.91 -5.24 -11.23
C LYS A 11 6.70 -6.39 -10.24
N ASN A 12 7.45 -6.42 -9.15
CA ASN A 12 7.34 -7.45 -8.12
C ASN A 12 5.99 -7.39 -7.42
N TRP A 13 5.51 -6.18 -7.10
CA TRP A 13 4.19 -5.97 -6.52
C TRP A 13 3.08 -6.48 -7.44
N LYS A 14 3.13 -6.14 -8.74
CA LYS A 14 2.16 -6.65 -9.74
C LYS A 14 2.20 -8.17 -9.85
N ALA A 15 3.41 -8.77 -9.86
CA ALA A 15 3.56 -10.22 -9.95
C ALA A 15 2.96 -10.94 -8.74
N ALA A 16 3.20 -10.43 -7.52
CA ALA A 16 2.63 -10.97 -6.29
C ALA A 16 1.11 -10.77 -6.21
N ALA A 17 0.60 -9.60 -6.60
CA ALA A 17 -0.85 -9.39 -6.68
C ALA A 17 -1.49 -10.37 -7.66
N ASN A 18 -0.83 -10.66 -8.79
CA ASN A 18 -1.31 -11.57 -9.81
C ASN A 18 -1.24 -13.05 -9.42
N SER A 19 -0.39 -13.43 -8.45
CA SER A 19 -0.33 -14.81 -7.95
C SER A 19 -1.46 -15.14 -6.96
N GLY A 20 -2.37 -14.18 -6.68
CA GLY A 20 -3.45 -14.34 -5.71
C GLY A 20 -3.03 -14.00 -4.28
N GLU A 21 -1.82 -13.49 -4.07
CA GLU A 21 -1.36 -13.01 -2.76
C GLU A 21 -1.68 -11.52 -2.57
N VAL A 22 -1.91 -11.10 -1.32
CA VAL A 22 -2.06 -9.67 -1.01
C VAL A 22 -0.70 -9.01 -1.01
N ALA A 23 -0.44 -8.21 -2.04
CA ALA A 23 0.83 -7.52 -2.26
C ALA A 23 0.79 -6.08 -1.77
N PHE A 24 1.85 -5.64 -1.07
CA PHE A 24 1.96 -4.31 -0.48
C PHE A 24 2.96 -3.41 -1.21
N LEU A 25 2.52 -2.23 -1.63
CA LEU A 25 3.35 -1.21 -2.26
C LEU A 25 3.18 0.14 -1.54
N THR A 26 4.17 0.49 -0.72
CA THR A 26 4.27 1.79 -0.07
C THR A 26 4.91 2.80 -1.03
N HIS A 27 4.28 3.95 -1.22
CA HIS A 27 4.80 5.04 -2.04
C HIS A 27 4.51 6.40 -1.40
N PHE A 28 5.19 7.43 -1.89
CA PHE A 28 4.96 8.79 -1.44
C PHE A 28 3.54 9.24 -1.80
N TRP A 29 2.87 9.84 -0.82
CA TRP A 29 1.55 10.41 -0.96
C TRP A 29 1.54 11.78 -0.28
N TYR A 30 0.77 12.70 -0.85
CA TYR A 30 0.57 14.02 -0.27
C TYR A 30 -0.84 14.46 -0.61
N ASP A 31 -1.61 14.75 0.43
CA ASP A 31 -2.91 15.38 0.34
C ASP A 31 -2.93 16.57 1.31
N PRO A 32 -3.28 17.79 0.87
CA PRO A 32 -3.30 18.96 1.75
C PRO A 32 -4.29 18.82 2.92
N ARG A 33 -5.27 17.91 2.84
CA ARG A 33 -6.20 17.60 3.95
C ARG A 33 -5.56 16.73 5.02
N PHE A 34 -4.48 16.01 4.70
CA PHE A 34 -3.76 15.10 5.58
C PHE A 34 -2.24 15.37 5.51
N PRO A 35 -1.77 16.57 5.90
CA PRO A 35 -0.38 16.98 5.72
C PRO A 35 0.63 16.16 6.55
N GLU A 36 0.15 15.48 7.59
CA GLU A 36 0.96 14.61 8.44
C GLU A 36 1.33 13.27 7.77
N TYR A 37 0.51 12.79 6.82
CA TYR A 37 0.73 11.53 6.14
C TYR A 37 1.48 11.77 4.84
N LYS A 38 2.69 11.20 4.76
CA LYS A 38 3.58 11.33 3.60
C LYS A 38 3.66 10.07 2.75
N THR A 39 2.93 9.04 3.15
CA THR A 39 2.95 7.72 2.57
C THR A 39 1.55 7.19 2.41
N VAL A 40 1.39 6.33 1.41
CA VAL A 40 0.23 5.46 1.25
C VAL A 40 0.75 4.08 0.86
N THR A 41 0.10 3.05 1.38
CA THR A 41 0.39 1.67 1.02
C THR A 41 -0.79 1.08 0.28
N LYS A 42 -0.51 0.61 -0.94
CA LYS A 42 -1.47 -0.13 -1.75
C LYS A 42 -1.38 -1.62 -1.42
N ALA A 43 -2.43 -2.18 -0.83
CA ALA A 43 -2.61 -3.61 -0.64
C ALA A 43 -3.48 -4.16 -1.79
N ALA A 44 -2.91 -4.97 -2.69
CA ALA A 44 -3.58 -5.40 -3.92
C ALA A 44 -3.56 -6.92 -4.10
N CYS A 45 -4.60 -7.44 -4.70
CA CYS A 45 -4.70 -8.84 -5.13
C CYS A 45 -5.53 -8.90 -6.41
N SER A 46 -5.21 -9.83 -7.31
CA SER A 46 -6.02 -10.09 -8.51
C SER A 46 -7.38 -10.69 -8.17
N ASP A 47 -7.47 -11.42 -7.05
CA ASP A 47 -8.72 -11.95 -6.54
C ASP A 47 -9.35 -10.99 -5.51
N ILE A 48 -10.51 -10.44 -5.88
CA ILE A 48 -11.27 -9.51 -5.03
C ILE A 48 -11.75 -10.21 -3.77
N GLU A 49 -12.13 -11.49 -3.83
CA GLU A 49 -12.68 -12.18 -2.66
C GLU A 49 -11.59 -12.43 -1.61
N THR A 50 -10.39 -12.80 -2.06
CA THR A 50 -9.19 -12.85 -1.20
C THR A 50 -8.89 -11.47 -0.60
N LEU A 51 -8.96 -10.40 -1.39
CA LEU A 51 -8.71 -9.04 -0.89
C LEU A 51 -9.75 -8.61 0.15
N VAL A 52 -11.03 -8.92 -0.07
CA VAL A 52 -12.11 -8.64 0.89
C VAL A 52 -11.88 -9.42 2.18
N SER A 53 -11.70 -10.74 2.09
CA SER A 53 -11.46 -11.61 3.25
C SER A 53 -10.23 -11.19 4.04
N TRP A 54 -9.18 -10.73 3.36
CA TRP A 54 -8.00 -10.16 4.00
C TRP A 54 -8.32 -8.82 4.69
N GLY A 55 -9.04 -7.93 4.02
CA GLY A 55 -9.40 -6.61 4.55
C GLY A 55 -10.33 -6.67 5.77
N GLU A 56 -11.24 -7.65 5.82
CA GLU A 56 -12.14 -7.87 6.95
C GLU A 56 -11.39 -8.15 8.27
N LYS A 57 -10.21 -8.79 8.21
CA LYS A 57 -9.34 -9.01 9.37
C LYS A 57 -8.89 -7.71 10.03
N TYR A 58 -8.86 -6.63 9.26
CA TYR A 58 -8.45 -5.29 9.67
C TYR A 58 -9.62 -4.29 9.67
N ASN A 59 -10.86 -4.80 9.62
CA ASN A 59 -12.08 -4.00 9.58
C ASN A 59 -12.16 -3.03 8.36
N LEU A 60 -11.50 -3.39 7.26
CA LEU A 60 -11.60 -2.67 5.99
C LEU A 60 -12.89 -3.06 5.28
N LYS A 61 -13.65 -2.06 4.83
CA LYS A 61 -14.91 -2.30 4.12
C LYS A 61 -14.65 -2.65 2.67
N ARG A 62 -15.37 -3.64 2.12
CA ARG A 62 -15.35 -3.97 0.68
C ARG A 62 -15.55 -2.74 -0.23
N SER A 63 -16.36 -1.77 0.20
CA SER A 63 -16.59 -0.51 -0.53
C SER A 63 -15.37 0.39 -0.65
N TRP A 64 -14.31 0.15 0.13
CA TRP A 64 -13.04 0.88 0.07
C TRP A 64 -12.05 0.27 -0.94
N ILE A 65 -12.42 -0.83 -1.59
CA ILE A 65 -11.59 -1.40 -2.67
C ILE A 65 -11.66 -0.47 -3.87
N HIS A 66 -10.51 0.06 -4.27
CA HIS A 66 -10.32 0.78 -5.50
C HIS A 66 -10.16 -0.22 -6.64
N VAL A 67 -11.18 -0.28 -7.51
CA VAL A 67 -11.16 -1.05 -8.76
C VAL A 67 -10.79 -0.08 -9.89
N ASP A 68 -9.51 -0.03 -10.23
CA ASP A 68 -8.97 0.70 -11.38
C ASP A 68 -8.42 -0.30 -12.42
N ASN A 69 -8.01 0.17 -13.60
CA ASN A 69 -7.45 -0.60 -14.72
C ASN A 69 -6.19 -1.44 -14.40
N HIS A 70 -5.68 -1.38 -13.17
CA HIS A 70 -4.49 -2.10 -12.74
C HIS A 70 -4.83 -3.36 -11.96
N PHE A 71 -5.19 -3.20 -10.69
CA PHE A 71 -5.56 -4.26 -9.76
C PHE A 71 -6.52 -3.70 -8.71
N PRO A 72 -7.51 -4.48 -8.26
CA PRO A 72 -8.25 -4.18 -7.04
C PRO A 72 -7.29 -3.99 -5.87
N HIS A 73 -7.43 -2.88 -5.15
CA HIS A 73 -6.55 -2.60 -4.01
C HIS A 73 -7.20 -1.72 -2.94
N TYR A 74 -6.71 -1.84 -1.72
CA TYR A 74 -6.96 -0.87 -0.66
C TYR A 74 -5.84 0.17 -0.61
N ASP A 75 -6.21 1.41 -0.32
CA ASP A 75 -5.29 2.48 0.06
C ASP A 75 -5.23 2.60 1.58
N LEU A 76 -4.09 2.23 2.16
CA LEU A 76 -3.83 2.32 3.59
C LEU A 76 -3.02 3.58 3.87
N ILE A 77 -3.51 4.42 4.79
CA ILE A 77 -2.86 5.67 5.20
C ILE A 77 -2.79 5.77 6.72
N GLY A 78 -1.85 6.56 7.23
CA GLY A 78 -1.78 6.93 8.65
C GLY A 78 -1.61 5.76 9.62
N SER A 79 -2.42 5.73 10.68
CA SER A 79 -2.35 4.67 11.69
C SER A 79 -2.67 3.30 11.08
N THR A 80 -3.72 3.22 10.25
CA THR A 80 -4.13 1.99 9.57
C THR A 80 -3.01 1.42 8.69
N GLU A 81 -2.26 2.28 7.98
CA GLU A 81 -1.07 1.85 7.22
C GLU A 81 -0.04 1.19 8.13
N THR A 82 0.26 1.82 9.27
CA THR A 82 1.29 1.34 10.21
C THR A 82 0.87 0.04 10.88
N GLU A 83 -0.36 -0.02 11.41
CA GLU A 83 -0.90 -1.17 12.12
C GLU A 83 -0.92 -2.41 11.23
N ILE A 84 -1.44 -2.28 10.00
CA ILE A 84 -1.53 -3.40 9.06
C ILE A 84 -0.15 -3.84 8.58
N LEU A 85 0.74 -2.91 8.23
CA LEU A 85 2.10 -3.28 7.80
C LEU A 85 2.89 -3.95 8.93
N THR A 86 2.69 -3.56 10.19
CA THR A 86 3.30 -4.25 11.33
C THR A 86 2.72 -5.65 11.51
N ALA A 87 1.40 -5.81 11.45
CA ALA A 87 0.74 -7.11 11.54
C ALA A 87 1.18 -8.08 10.43
N GLU A 88 1.42 -7.58 9.21
CA GLU A 88 1.88 -8.34 8.06
C GLU A 88 3.42 -8.53 8.01
N GLY A 89 4.16 -8.02 8.99
CA GLY A 89 5.63 -8.07 9.02
C GLY A 89 6.31 -7.24 7.91
N LYS A 90 5.60 -6.26 7.34
CA LYS A 90 6.03 -5.39 6.23
C LYS A 90 6.39 -3.96 6.65
N GLN A 91 6.48 -3.68 7.95
CA GLN A 91 6.87 -2.38 8.53
C GLN A 91 8.17 -1.77 7.95
N HIS A 92 9.09 -2.59 7.44
CA HIS A 92 10.32 -2.12 6.78
C HIS A 92 10.03 -1.19 5.60
N LYS A 93 8.90 -1.36 4.90
CA LYS A 93 8.51 -0.51 3.77
C LYS A 93 8.31 0.95 4.17
N LEU A 94 7.75 1.20 5.35
CA LEU A 94 7.62 2.56 5.90
C LEU A 94 8.98 3.16 6.23
N VAL A 95 9.86 2.37 6.87
CA VAL A 95 11.22 2.82 7.22
C VAL A 95 12.00 3.19 5.95
N GLU A 96 11.95 2.35 4.92
CA GLU A 96 12.58 2.60 3.63
C GLU A 96 12.03 3.87 2.97
N MET A 97 10.71 4.04 2.93
CA MET A 97 10.09 5.21 2.32
C MET A 97 10.42 6.50 3.09
N HIS A 98 10.35 6.48 4.42
CA HIS A 98 10.75 7.63 5.24
C HIS A 98 12.21 8.01 5.04
N ASN A 99 13.12 7.04 4.91
CA ASN A 99 14.52 7.31 4.60
C ASN A 99 14.69 7.94 3.21
N ARG A 100 13.96 7.45 2.19
CA ARG A 100 13.95 8.04 0.85
C ARG A 100 13.43 9.48 0.85
N ILE A 101 12.38 9.78 1.65
CA ILE A 101 11.83 11.13 1.80
C ILE A 101 12.85 12.06 2.47
N LYS A 102 13.50 11.61 3.55
CA LYS A 102 14.52 12.40 4.26
C LYS A 102 15.70 12.77 3.34
N LEU A 103 16.17 11.83 2.53
CA LEU A 103 17.28 12.06 1.59
C LEU A 103 16.96 13.06 0.48
N LYS A 104 15.69 13.21 0.10
CA LYS A 104 15.26 14.17 -0.93
C LYS A 104 15.06 15.60 -0.42
N ASN A 105 14.90 15.77 0.89
CA ASN A 105 14.69 17.08 1.54
C ASN A 105 16.00 17.69 2.07
N LYS A 106 17.14 17.07 1.77
CA LYS A 106 18.49 17.56 2.13
C LYS A 106 19.18 18.05 0.87
#